data_AF-A0A960DK21-F1
#
_entry.id   AF-A0A960DK21-F1
#
_cell.length_a   1.000
_cell.length_b   1.000
_cell.length_c   1.000
_cell.angle_alpha   90.00
_cell.angle_beta   90.00
_cell.angle_gamma   90.00
#
_symmetry.space_group_name_H-M   'P 1'
#
loop_
_entity.id
_entity.type
_entity.pdbx_description
1 polymer ?
#
loop_
_entity_poly.entity_id
_entity_poly.type
_entity_poly.pdbx_seq_one_letter_code
_entity_poly.pdbx_strand_id
1 'polypeptide(L)'
;AGALGVIFINNDPGYPPVEGDIPGATVPFVGVAGADGYLFSAGQTVTLNGAAPIPNPAYTNFASFTSSGPRQDSFAKPDISAPGVNILSASVGTGTEGLLLSGTSMASPHTAGIAVLVRQAHPTWDPIAVKGAMMSNADPLGVGNFDSVRGGAGMVDAPSAVGAKAYFMTNDGRNSLSFGFRQLTGVLTLSRSIKIVNTSDAAVTYDMSADLNTLELDLDVEFVPSTVTVPRNAARNVQVRITINDPQSLPEVAFDDGGALESIHGLVYATPQTPAAGIGTLVTPLLYVPYGLSDIQAAGIGPNTRLEAPVSTVTHIKMVNSGVHYGTYDTYQWAITDPMDTWDTLVPDIRDVGVQSFPIGPSDDLIVFAISTYDRIANQPTMEYDIPIDVDFDDIPDYWLVAVDYGLVTAGAPDGTMGAFLFNSDFSAIIDVWAAFAPSNGSVIEVPLYAQNLPTSAFAFSVGGFSVVQNLPGDGTDVGYFDWQNPGVSNGDYDYMDPADVVMLPVGISTGDAMDQGALGWLVVSVDDAAGPREADRIPLRARRVSRI
;
A
#
# COMPACT_ATOMS: atom_id res chain seq x y z
N ALA A 1 14.21 39.51 17.64
CA ALA A 1 14.79 39.42 19.00
C ALA A 1 16.23 39.96 19.12
N GLY A 2 16.92 40.35 18.03
CA GLY A 2 18.28 40.90 18.13
C GLY A 2 19.35 39.88 18.55
N ALA A 3 19.08 38.58 18.40
CA ALA A 3 20.01 37.52 18.75
C ALA A 3 21.24 37.55 17.84
N LEU A 4 22.43 37.33 18.42
CA LEU A 4 23.70 37.23 17.69
C LEU A 4 23.93 35.84 17.09
N GLY A 5 23.19 34.83 17.55
CA GLY A 5 23.25 33.45 17.11
C GLY A 5 22.06 32.66 17.67
N VAL A 6 21.75 31.51 17.07
CA VAL A 6 20.70 30.58 17.54
C VAL A 6 21.32 29.20 17.82
N ILE A 7 20.95 28.59 18.94
CA ILE A 7 21.26 27.19 19.23
C ILE A 7 19.96 26.42 19.12
N PHE A 8 19.91 25.51 18.16
CA PHE A 8 18.73 24.69 17.90
C PHE A 8 18.93 23.36 18.60
N ILE A 9 18.25 23.16 19.73
CA ILE A 9 18.32 21.91 20.49
C ILE A 9 17.24 20.99 19.94
N ASN A 10 17.66 19.83 19.41
CA ASN A 10 16.72 18.84 18.90
C ASN A 10 15.88 18.27 20.05
N ASN A 11 14.60 17.98 19.80
CA ASN A 11 13.77 17.22 20.73
C ASN A 11 14.03 15.71 20.64
N ASP A 12 14.73 15.26 19.59
CA ASP A 12 15.16 13.88 19.40
C ASP A 12 16.65 13.64 19.78
N PRO A 13 17.08 12.37 19.92
CA PRO A 13 18.47 12.01 20.23
C PRO A 13 19.49 12.41 19.15
N GLY A 14 19.05 12.68 17.91
CA GLY A 14 19.92 13.05 16.79
C GLY A 14 20.22 14.55 16.71
N TYR A 15 21.11 14.94 15.80
CA TYR A 15 21.27 16.35 15.43
C TYR A 15 20.03 16.88 14.69
N PRO A 16 19.69 18.17 14.82
CA PRO A 16 18.59 18.75 14.06
C PRO A 16 18.77 18.54 12.55
N PRO A 17 17.70 18.28 11.79
CA PRO A 17 17.76 17.99 10.36
C PRO A 17 17.90 19.29 9.53
N VAL A 18 18.80 20.19 9.94
CA VAL A 18 18.99 21.45 9.21
C VAL A 18 20.06 21.26 8.15
N GLU A 19 19.64 21.37 6.90
CA GLU A 19 20.48 21.24 5.71
C GLU A 19 20.79 22.61 5.12
N GLY A 20 22.08 22.94 5.04
CA GLY A 20 22.54 24.16 4.40
C GLY A 20 22.02 25.45 5.05
N ASP A 21 22.07 26.53 4.27
CA ASP A 21 21.62 27.86 4.70
C ASP A 21 20.08 27.94 4.67
N ILE A 22 19.48 28.47 5.74
CA ILE A 22 18.04 28.74 5.79
C ILE A 22 17.74 30.04 5.00
N PRO A 23 16.92 30.00 3.94
CA PRO A 23 16.61 31.20 3.16
C PRO A 23 16.03 32.32 4.03
N GLY A 24 16.66 33.50 3.99
CA GLY A 24 16.25 34.67 4.76
C GLY A 24 16.76 34.70 6.21
N ALA A 25 17.42 33.66 6.69
CA ALA A 25 18.12 33.70 7.97
C ALA A 25 19.42 34.50 7.83
N THR A 26 19.57 35.54 8.65
CA THR A 26 20.78 36.38 8.72
C THR A 26 21.60 36.15 9.98
N VAL A 27 21.11 35.30 10.88
CA VAL A 27 21.71 34.98 12.17
C VAL A 27 22.30 33.58 12.09
N PRO A 28 23.59 33.38 12.45
CA PRO A 28 24.20 32.06 12.43
C PRO A 28 23.50 31.15 13.43
N PHE A 29 23.34 29.87 13.07
CA PHE A 29 22.75 28.88 13.96
C PHE A 29 23.60 27.62 14.02
N VAL A 30 23.45 26.86 15.10
CA VAL A 30 24.07 25.55 15.27
C VAL A 30 23.05 24.56 15.81
N GLY A 31 22.99 23.38 15.20
CA GLY A 31 22.17 22.28 15.67
C GLY A 31 22.88 21.48 16.75
N VAL A 32 22.15 21.14 17.82
CA VAL A 32 22.64 20.40 18.98
C VAL A 32 21.71 19.22 19.23
N ALA A 33 22.29 18.04 19.51
CA ALA A 33 21.51 16.87 19.90
C ALA A 33 20.74 17.14 21.20
N GLY A 34 19.51 16.62 21.34
CA GLY A 34 18.69 16.87 22.53
C GLY A 34 19.40 16.48 23.83
N ALA A 35 20.17 15.39 23.79
CA ALA A 35 20.97 14.91 24.90
C ALA A 35 22.02 15.93 25.38
N ASP A 36 22.54 16.80 24.50
CA ASP A 36 23.55 17.82 24.83
C ASP A 36 22.92 19.18 25.18
N GLY A 37 21.59 19.30 25.09
CA GLY A 37 20.88 20.57 25.33
C GLY A 37 21.15 21.17 26.72
N TYR A 38 21.43 20.34 27.72
CA TYR A 38 21.76 20.78 29.08
C TYR A 38 23.09 21.55 29.16
N LEU A 39 23.98 21.43 28.16
CA LEU A 39 25.24 22.17 28.10
C LEU A 39 25.03 23.66 27.78
N PHE A 40 23.82 24.07 27.39
CA PHE A 40 23.52 25.41 26.89
C PHE A 40 22.62 26.21 27.84
N SER A 41 23.03 26.31 29.11
CA SER A 41 22.31 27.08 30.13
C SER A 41 22.54 28.60 30.03
N ALA A 42 21.57 29.39 30.49
CA ALA A 42 21.66 30.85 30.51
C ALA A 42 22.93 31.36 31.23
N GLY A 43 23.62 32.33 30.62
CA GLY A 43 24.83 32.95 31.17
C GLY A 43 26.14 32.25 30.81
N GLN A 44 26.11 31.15 30.05
CA GLN A 44 27.32 30.52 29.52
C GLN A 44 27.78 31.15 28.20
N THR A 45 29.10 31.22 28.02
CA THR A 45 29.72 31.59 26.75
C THR A 45 30.02 30.33 25.96
N VAL A 46 29.43 30.21 24.77
CA VAL A 46 29.70 29.14 23.81
C VAL A 46 30.67 29.65 22.76
N THR A 47 31.68 28.85 22.41
CA THR A 47 32.61 29.15 21.31
C THR A 47 32.50 28.07 20.25
N LEU A 48 32.14 28.47 19.02
CA LEU A 48 32.15 27.58 17.86
C LEU A 48 33.56 27.58 17.27
N ASN A 49 34.34 26.54 17.58
CA ASN A 49 35.64 26.31 16.95
C ASN A 49 35.42 25.56 15.62
N GLY A 50 36.18 25.91 14.58
CA GLY A 50 36.04 25.35 13.22
C GLY A 50 36.01 23.82 13.13
N ALA A 51 35.36 23.34 12.08
CA ALA A 51 34.84 21.99 11.84
C ALA A 51 35.85 20.84 12.05
N ALA A 52 35.82 20.22 13.22
CA ALA A 52 36.20 18.81 13.33
C ALA A 52 35.02 17.97 12.79
N PRO A 53 35.28 16.88 12.03
CA PRO A 53 34.24 15.93 11.68
C PRO A 53 33.54 15.42 12.94
N ILE A 54 32.22 15.58 13.00
CA ILE A 54 31.39 15.05 14.08
C ILE A 54 30.97 13.64 13.66
N PRO A 55 31.19 12.61 14.49
CA PRO A 55 30.65 11.29 14.20
C PRO A 55 29.12 11.36 14.07
N ASN A 56 28.58 10.84 12.98
CA ASN A 56 27.15 10.63 12.85
C ASN A 56 26.83 9.20 13.30
N PRO A 57 26.38 8.94 14.53
CA PRO A 57 26.05 7.58 14.98
C PRO A 57 24.88 6.96 14.22
N ALA A 58 24.07 7.76 13.53
CA ALA A 58 22.92 7.31 12.74
C ALA A 58 23.25 7.13 11.25
N TYR A 59 24.53 7.14 10.85
CA TYR A 59 24.94 7.10 9.42
C TYR A 59 24.53 5.82 8.68
N THR A 60 24.21 4.74 9.41
CA THR A 60 23.71 3.47 8.84
C THR A 60 22.18 3.39 8.86
N ASN A 61 21.48 4.31 9.52
CA ASN A 61 20.02 4.24 9.63
C ASN A 61 19.35 4.66 8.32
N PHE A 62 18.14 4.14 8.10
CA PHE A 62 17.27 4.67 7.05
C PHE A 62 16.95 6.15 7.28
N ALA A 63 16.98 6.94 6.20
CA ALA A 63 16.43 8.29 6.22
C ALA A 63 14.91 8.24 6.45
N SER A 64 14.36 9.14 7.27
CA SER A 64 12.92 9.17 7.56
C SER A 64 12.05 9.38 6.31
N PHE A 65 12.57 10.12 5.33
CA PHE A 65 11.89 10.40 4.06
C PHE A 65 12.07 9.31 2.99
N THR A 66 12.85 8.24 3.24
CA THR A 66 13.06 7.22 2.22
C THR A 66 11.77 6.44 1.99
N SER A 67 11.30 6.41 0.74
CA SER A 67 10.15 5.59 0.37
C SER A 67 10.42 4.12 0.64
N SER A 68 9.39 3.40 1.05
CA SER A 68 9.37 1.94 1.15
C SER A 68 8.64 1.33 -0.03
N GLY A 69 8.98 0.09 -0.34
CA GLY A 69 8.12 -0.78 -1.12
C GLY A 69 6.98 -1.37 -0.27
N PRO A 70 6.24 -2.31 -0.87
CA PRO A 70 6.41 -2.76 -2.25
C PRO A 70 5.89 -1.73 -3.27
N ARG A 71 6.21 -1.93 -4.56
CA ARG A 71 5.52 -1.19 -5.64
C ARG A 71 4.04 -1.61 -5.67
N GLN A 72 3.16 -0.83 -6.29
CA GLN A 72 1.72 -1.13 -6.41
C GLN A 72 1.40 -2.52 -7.00
N ASP A 73 2.25 -3.08 -7.87
CA ASP A 73 2.06 -4.45 -8.36
C ASP A 73 2.63 -5.54 -7.43
N SER A 74 3.00 -5.15 -6.20
CA SER A 74 3.60 -5.98 -5.16
C SER A 74 4.98 -6.54 -5.53
N PHE A 75 5.75 -5.82 -6.34
CA PHE A 75 7.14 -6.18 -6.67
C PHE A 75 8.14 -5.47 -5.74
N ALA A 76 9.25 -6.16 -5.47
CA ALA A 76 10.28 -5.71 -4.53
C ALA A 76 10.95 -4.43 -5.04
N LYS A 77 10.86 -3.38 -4.24
CA LYS A 77 11.56 -2.10 -4.36
C LYS A 77 11.80 -1.52 -2.95
N PRO A 78 12.81 -0.65 -2.77
CA PRO A 78 13.84 -0.25 -3.74
C PRO A 78 14.79 -1.40 -4.08
N ASP A 79 15.72 -1.18 -5.03
CA ASP A 79 16.67 -2.23 -5.44
C ASP A 79 17.88 -2.34 -4.51
N ILE A 80 18.42 -1.20 -4.02
CA ILE A 80 19.67 -1.10 -3.26
C ILE A 80 19.70 0.23 -2.48
N SER A 81 20.44 0.28 -1.38
CA SER A 81 20.70 1.51 -0.60
C SER A 81 22.04 2.15 -0.94
N ALA A 82 22.12 3.47 -0.80
CA ALA A 82 23.35 4.25 -0.90
C ALA A 82 23.26 5.50 0.00
N PRO A 83 24.39 6.15 0.34
CA PRO A 83 24.39 7.36 1.15
C PRO A 83 23.58 8.49 0.50
N GLY A 84 22.61 9.02 1.25
CA GLY A 84 21.70 10.06 0.77
C GLY A 84 21.37 11.15 1.79
N VAL A 85 22.03 11.18 2.95
CA VAL A 85 21.78 12.20 3.99
C VAL A 85 23.04 13.00 4.21
N ASN A 86 22.93 14.34 4.23
CA ASN A 86 24.04 15.28 4.41
C ASN A 86 25.20 15.02 3.42
N ILE A 87 24.87 14.89 2.13
CA ILE A 87 25.85 14.66 1.07
C ILE A 87 26.39 15.99 0.58
N LEU A 88 27.70 16.21 0.73
CA LEU A 88 28.38 17.39 0.20
C LEU A 88 28.61 17.24 -1.30
N SER A 89 28.10 18.17 -2.09
CA SER A 89 28.38 18.25 -3.53
C SER A 89 28.52 19.69 -4.01
N ALA A 90 28.81 19.90 -5.29
CA ALA A 90 29.04 21.23 -5.86
C ALA A 90 27.78 22.11 -5.78
N SER A 91 27.91 23.34 -5.29
CA SER A 91 26.82 24.31 -5.18
C SER A 91 26.68 25.14 -6.47
N VAL A 92 25.47 25.19 -7.03
CA VAL A 92 25.20 25.87 -8.31
C VAL A 92 25.48 27.38 -8.23
N GLY A 93 26.20 27.91 -9.22
CA GLY A 93 26.47 29.36 -9.34
C GLY A 93 27.53 29.92 -8.39
N THR A 94 28.06 29.12 -7.47
CA THR A 94 29.09 29.55 -6.50
C THR A 94 30.52 29.44 -7.02
N GLY A 95 30.73 28.62 -8.06
CA GLY A 95 32.03 28.37 -8.69
C GLY A 95 32.95 27.44 -7.89
N THR A 96 33.09 27.65 -6.58
CA THR A 96 34.04 26.89 -5.73
C THR A 96 33.43 26.28 -4.48
N GLU A 97 32.17 26.56 -4.17
CA GLU A 97 31.57 26.15 -2.91
C GLU A 97 30.82 24.83 -3.03
N GLY A 98 30.67 24.16 -1.90
CA GLY A 98 29.87 22.95 -1.76
C GLY A 98 28.58 23.22 -0.99
N LEU A 99 27.57 22.42 -1.25
CA LEU A 99 26.29 22.41 -0.55
C LEU A 99 26.02 21.01 -0.01
N LEU A 100 25.54 20.94 1.23
CA LEU A 100 25.03 19.72 1.85
C LEU A 100 23.55 19.60 1.53
N LEU A 101 23.14 18.49 0.94
CA LEU A 101 21.74 18.15 0.69
C LEU A 101 21.48 16.71 1.11
N SER A 102 20.24 16.42 1.48
CA SER A 102 19.73 15.06 1.62
C SER A 102 18.63 14.75 0.63
N GLY A 103 18.49 13.48 0.33
CA GLY A 103 17.46 12.93 -0.53
C GLY A 103 17.91 11.63 -1.17
N THR A 104 16.95 10.81 -1.58
CA THR A 104 17.21 9.70 -2.50
C THR A 104 17.80 10.21 -3.83
N SER A 105 17.53 11.47 -4.19
CA SER A 105 18.23 12.23 -5.25
C SER A 105 19.74 12.29 -5.09
N MET A 106 20.29 12.21 -3.87
CA MET A 106 21.73 12.18 -3.59
C MET A 106 22.27 10.75 -3.51
N ALA A 107 21.44 9.77 -3.13
CA ALA A 107 21.78 8.35 -3.17
C ALA A 107 21.88 7.82 -4.63
N SER A 108 20.96 8.25 -5.51
CA SER A 108 20.92 7.86 -6.92
C SER A 108 22.25 8.06 -7.67
N PRO A 109 22.91 9.24 -7.65
CA PRO A 109 24.17 9.44 -8.36
C PRO A 109 25.34 8.61 -7.81
N HIS A 110 25.34 8.22 -6.52
CA HIS A 110 26.32 7.26 -6.01
C HIS A 110 26.20 5.91 -6.73
N THR A 111 24.98 5.37 -6.80
CA THR A 111 24.75 4.09 -7.50
C THR A 111 25.03 4.20 -8.99
N ALA A 112 24.69 5.32 -9.64
CA ALA A 112 24.99 5.55 -11.05
C ALA A 112 26.51 5.57 -11.33
N GLY A 113 27.30 6.24 -10.48
CA GLY A 113 28.76 6.25 -10.59
C GLY A 113 29.36 4.85 -10.42
N ILE A 114 28.87 4.08 -9.45
CA ILE A 114 29.31 2.69 -9.23
C ILE A 114 28.94 1.81 -10.42
N ALA A 115 27.73 1.95 -10.98
CA ALA A 115 27.32 1.21 -12.17
C ALA A 115 28.26 1.44 -13.37
N VAL A 116 28.74 2.67 -13.55
CA VAL A 116 29.75 3.00 -14.59
C VAL A 116 31.07 2.28 -14.31
N LEU A 117 31.54 2.26 -13.06
CA LEU A 117 32.77 1.54 -12.69
C LEU A 117 32.65 0.03 -12.91
N VAL A 118 31.51 -0.56 -12.56
CA VAL A 118 31.20 -1.97 -12.85
C VAL A 118 31.22 -2.20 -14.36
N ARG A 119 30.57 -1.34 -15.15
CA ARG A 119 30.52 -1.45 -16.60
C ARG A 119 31.88 -1.25 -17.27
N GLN A 120 32.77 -0.47 -16.66
CA GLN A 120 34.15 -0.29 -17.09
C GLN A 120 35.00 -1.53 -16.79
N ALA A 121 34.84 -2.14 -15.62
CA ALA A 121 35.52 -3.38 -15.25
C ALA A 121 35.01 -4.60 -16.03
N HIS A 122 33.73 -4.60 -16.43
CA HIS A 122 33.08 -5.67 -17.18
C HIS A 122 32.45 -5.16 -18.49
N PRO A 123 33.26 -4.89 -19.55
CA PRO A 123 32.81 -4.17 -20.74
C PRO A 123 31.76 -4.87 -21.62
N THR A 124 31.44 -6.13 -21.35
CA THR A 124 30.44 -6.92 -22.10
C THR A 124 29.14 -7.12 -21.33
N TRP A 125 29.09 -6.71 -20.06
CA TRP A 125 27.89 -6.85 -19.24
C TRP A 125 26.80 -5.86 -19.70
N ASP A 126 25.57 -6.37 -19.78
CA ASP A 126 24.40 -5.56 -20.04
C ASP A 126 23.91 -4.86 -18.75
N PRO A 127 22.92 -3.95 -18.82
CA PRO A 127 22.43 -3.25 -17.63
C PRO A 127 21.88 -4.18 -16.53
N ILE A 128 21.31 -5.34 -16.87
CA ILE A 128 20.77 -6.30 -15.89
C ILE A 128 21.90 -7.03 -15.15
N ALA A 129 22.98 -7.36 -15.86
CA ALA A 129 24.18 -7.92 -15.26
C ALA A 129 24.90 -6.90 -14.36
N VAL A 130 25.01 -5.64 -14.79
CA VAL A 130 25.58 -4.55 -13.96
C VAL A 130 24.77 -4.35 -12.69
N LYS A 131 23.43 -4.21 -12.81
CA LYS A 131 22.53 -4.10 -11.68
C LYS A 131 22.61 -5.33 -10.77
N GLY A 132 22.61 -6.53 -11.36
CA GLY A 132 22.73 -7.80 -10.65
C GLY A 132 24.01 -7.89 -9.84
N ALA A 133 25.15 -7.50 -10.40
CA ALA A 133 26.41 -7.48 -9.68
C ALA A 133 26.40 -6.50 -8.50
N MET A 134 25.81 -5.32 -8.66
CA MET A 134 25.67 -4.36 -7.57
C MET A 134 24.75 -4.87 -6.46
N MET A 135 23.56 -5.35 -6.81
CA MET A 135 22.60 -5.87 -5.83
C MET A 135 23.13 -7.12 -5.15
N SER A 136 23.65 -8.08 -5.92
CA SER A 136 24.11 -9.35 -5.35
C SER A 136 25.33 -9.25 -4.48
N ASN A 137 26.12 -8.19 -4.60
CA ASN A 137 27.30 -7.98 -3.78
C ASN A 137 27.12 -6.78 -2.84
N ALA A 138 25.87 -6.39 -2.54
CA ALA A 138 25.56 -5.37 -1.54
C ALA A 138 25.75 -5.90 -0.12
N ASP A 139 25.94 -5.00 0.84
CA ASP A 139 26.09 -5.29 2.25
C ASP A 139 24.82 -4.90 3.03
N PRO A 140 23.94 -5.86 3.39
CA PRO A 140 22.78 -5.56 4.22
C PRO A 140 23.14 -5.11 5.64
N LEU A 141 24.30 -5.50 6.17
CA LEU A 141 24.77 -5.07 7.50
C LEU A 141 25.27 -3.63 7.51
N GLY A 142 25.51 -3.05 6.33
CA GLY A 142 25.81 -1.63 6.16
C GLY A 142 24.61 -0.71 6.45
N VAL A 143 23.43 -1.28 6.72
CA VAL A 143 22.20 -0.56 7.08
C VAL A 143 21.72 -1.05 8.45
N GLY A 144 21.54 -0.12 9.39
CA GLY A 144 21.03 -0.43 10.74
C GLY A 144 19.54 -0.80 10.70
N ASN A 145 19.14 -1.80 11.49
CA ASN A 145 17.78 -2.35 11.52
C ASN A 145 17.27 -2.65 10.10
N PHE A 146 18.09 -3.37 9.33
CA PHE A 146 17.85 -3.60 7.92
C PHE A 146 16.47 -4.22 7.65
N ASP A 147 15.79 -3.65 6.67
CA ASP A 147 14.51 -4.10 6.13
C ASP A 147 14.61 -4.06 4.61
N SER A 148 14.38 -5.20 3.95
CA SER A 148 14.51 -5.32 2.50
C SER A 148 13.50 -4.48 1.70
N VAL A 149 12.31 -4.17 2.24
CA VAL A 149 11.34 -3.29 1.55
C VAL A 149 11.73 -1.82 1.65
N ARG A 150 12.69 -1.46 2.50
CA ARG A 150 13.26 -0.10 2.58
C ARG A 150 14.66 0.00 1.99
N GLY A 151 15.45 -1.08 2.10
CA GLY A 151 16.86 -1.11 1.72
C GLY A 151 17.19 -1.89 0.45
N GLY A 152 16.22 -2.61 -0.12
CA GLY A 152 16.47 -3.50 -1.24
C GLY A 152 17.47 -4.58 -0.87
N ALA A 153 18.55 -4.70 -1.62
CA ALA A 153 19.61 -5.68 -1.36
C ALA A 153 20.58 -5.30 -0.22
N GLY A 154 20.52 -4.08 0.31
CA GLY A 154 21.48 -3.56 1.29
C GLY A 154 22.27 -2.35 0.78
N MET A 155 23.26 -1.91 1.56
CA MET A 155 24.17 -0.83 1.20
C MET A 155 25.05 -1.23 0.02
N VAL A 156 25.16 -0.39 -1.01
CA VAL A 156 26.04 -0.66 -2.15
C VAL A 156 27.52 -0.73 -1.71
N ASP A 157 28.20 -1.82 -2.09
CA ASP A 157 29.66 -2.00 -1.91
C ASP A 157 30.35 -1.91 -3.27
N ALA A 158 31.01 -0.77 -3.52
CA ALA A 158 31.67 -0.51 -4.80
C ALA A 158 32.82 -1.49 -5.10
N PRO A 159 33.80 -1.72 -4.21
CA PRO A 159 34.82 -2.77 -4.41
C PRO A 159 34.23 -4.14 -4.75
N SER A 160 33.24 -4.60 -4.00
CA SER A 160 32.64 -5.93 -4.21
C SER A 160 31.87 -6.00 -5.53
N ALA A 161 31.09 -4.97 -5.87
CA ALA A 161 30.37 -4.90 -7.14
C ALA A 161 31.31 -4.82 -8.36
N VAL A 162 32.37 -4.01 -8.29
CA VAL A 162 33.35 -3.86 -9.39
C VAL A 162 34.16 -5.14 -9.57
N GLY A 163 34.55 -5.79 -8.47
CA GLY A 163 35.30 -7.05 -8.47
C GLY A 163 34.46 -8.30 -8.73
N ALA A 164 33.13 -8.16 -8.83
CA ALA A 164 32.20 -9.29 -8.89
C ALA A 164 32.52 -10.26 -10.04
N LYS A 165 32.51 -11.55 -9.72
CA LYS A 165 32.58 -12.66 -10.69
C LYS A 165 31.38 -13.58 -10.61
N ALA A 166 30.41 -13.25 -9.76
CA ALA A 166 29.13 -13.92 -9.71
C ALA A 166 28.02 -12.96 -9.27
N TYR A 167 26.80 -13.23 -9.71
CA TYR A 167 25.61 -12.44 -9.38
C TYR A 167 24.33 -13.25 -9.63
N PHE A 168 23.23 -12.80 -9.01
CA PHE A 168 21.89 -13.32 -9.24
C PHE A 168 21.20 -12.62 -10.41
N MET A 169 20.38 -13.38 -11.12
CA MET A 169 19.47 -12.90 -12.16
C MET A 169 18.23 -13.79 -12.22
N THR A 170 17.04 -13.24 -12.40
CA THR A 170 15.83 -14.03 -12.61
C THR A 170 15.61 -14.26 -14.12
N ASN A 171 14.80 -15.25 -14.49
CA ASN A 171 14.57 -15.59 -15.90
C ASN A 171 13.81 -14.50 -16.68
N ASP A 172 13.08 -13.63 -15.99
CA ASP A 172 12.38 -12.47 -16.55
C ASP A 172 13.25 -11.20 -16.59
N GLY A 173 14.58 -11.32 -16.40
CA GLY A 173 15.53 -10.22 -16.54
C GLY A 173 15.51 -9.23 -15.38
N ARG A 174 15.10 -9.67 -14.18
CA ARG A 174 15.17 -8.90 -12.93
C ARG A 174 16.31 -9.43 -12.04
N ASN A 175 16.52 -8.78 -10.89
CA ASN A 175 17.56 -9.16 -9.91
C ASN A 175 17.01 -9.30 -8.48
N SER A 176 15.68 -9.37 -8.35
CA SER A 176 14.94 -9.63 -7.11
C SER A 176 13.86 -10.67 -7.37
N LEU A 177 13.52 -11.46 -6.35
CA LEU A 177 12.46 -12.45 -6.38
C LEU A 177 11.16 -11.83 -5.87
N SER A 178 10.18 -11.67 -6.77
CA SER A 178 8.85 -11.21 -6.38
C SER A 178 7.81 -12.29 -6.70
N PHE A 179 7.20 -12.82 -5.65
CA PHE A 179 6.01 -13.67 -5.72
C PHE A 179 4.75 -12.83 -5.93
N GLY A 180 4.78 -11.55 -5.53
CA GLY A 180 3.69 -10.59 -5.74
C GLY A 180 2.54 -10.81 -4.77
N PHE A 181 1.42 -10.13 -5.02
CA PHE A 181 0.17 -10.34 -4.31
C PHE A 181 -0.44 -11.70 -4.69
N ARG A 182 -0.78 -12.54 -3.71
CA ARG A 182 -1.50 -13.81 -3.95
C ARG A 182 -2.57 -14.02 -2.90
N GLN A 183 -3.78 -14.16 -3.40
CA GLN A 183 -4.94 -14.55 -2.62
C GLN A 183 -5.04 -16.07 -2.55
N LEU A 184 -5.42 -16.59 -1.38
CA LEU A 184 -5.34 -18.00 -1.03
C LEU A 184 -6.63 -18.45 -0.36
N THR A 185 -7.21 -19.53 -0.88
CA THR A 185 -8.31 -20.29 -0.26
C THR A 185 -7.85 -21.67 0.25
N GLY A 186 -6.53 -21.85 0.40
CA GLY A 186 -5.95 -23.10 0.84
C GLY A 186 -4.44 -23.13 0.72
N VAL A 187 -3.85 -24.27 1.09
CA VAL A 187 -2.39 -24.50 1.03
C VAL A 187 -1.91 -24.38 -0.41
N LEU A 188 -0.95 -23.49 -0.65
CA LEU A 188 -0.34 -23.27 -1.96
C LEU A 188 1.17 -23.23 -1.87
N THR A 189 1.83 -24.01 -2.71
CA THR A 189 3.26 -23.88 -2.97
C THR A 189 3.50 -23.06 -4.24
N LEU A 190 4.15 -21.91 -4.08
CA LEU A 190 4.60 -21.07 -5.19
C LEU A 190 6.06 -21.40 -5.53
N SER A 191 6.43 -21.30 -6.81
CA SER A 191 7.82 -21.52 -7.25
C SER A 191 8.28 -20.39 -8.16
N ARG A 192 9.47 -19.86 -7.89
CA ARG A 192 10.18 -18.91 -8.76
C ARG A 192 11.61 -19.39 -8.96
N SER A 193 12.14 -19.16 -10.16
CA SER A 193 13.52 -19.52 -10.47
C SER A 193 14.44 -18.30 -10.39
N ILE A 194 15.54 -18.46 -9.66
CA ILE A 194 16.67 -17.55 -9.67
C ILE A 194 17.88 -18.23 -10.28
N LYS A 195 18.69 -17.48 -11.02
CA LYS A 195 19.89 -17.96 -11.68
C LYS A 195 21.12 -17.37 -11.00
N ILE A 196 22.07 -18.23 -10.65
CA ILE A 196 23.41 -17.80 -10.28
C ILE A 196 24.26 -17.82 -11.55
N VAL A 197 24.79 -16.66 -11.91
CA VAL A 197 25.73 -16.50 -13.02
C VAL A 197 27.13 -16.48 -12.45
N ASN A 198 28.03 -17.33 -12.96
CA ASN A 198 29.45 -17.37 -12.59
C ASN A 198 30.28 -17.00 -13.83
N THR A 199 30.99 -15.87 -13.76
CA THR A 199 31.89 -15.37 -14.80
C THR A 199 33.36 -15.60 -14.47
N SER A 200 33.66 -16.30 -13.37
CA SER A 200 35.02 -16.69 -13.03
C SER A 200 35.54 -17.81 -13.94
N ASP A 201 36.84 -18.08 -13.83
CA ASP A 201 37.56 -19.12 -14.54
C ASP A 201 37.49 -20.50 -13.86
N ALA A 202 36.84 -20.60 -12.70
CA ALA A 202 36.65 -21.83 -11.93
C ALA A 202 35.16 -22.12 -11.66
N ALA A 203 34.85 -23.38 -11.35
CA ALA A 203 33.54 -23.72 -10.83
C ALA A 203 33.40 -23.21 -9.38
N VAL A 204 32.22 -22.73 -9.01
CA VAL A 204 31.91 -22.27 -7.65
C VAL A 204 30.69 -23.02 -7.14
N THR A 205 30.77 -23.51 -5.91
CA THR A 205 29.65 -24.17 -5.23
C THR A 205 29.10 -23.23 -4.16
N TYR A 206 27.78 -23.03 -4.20
CA TYR A 206 27.04 -22.19 -3.26
C TYR A 206 26.05 -23.02 -2.46
N ASP A 207 25.93 -22.72 -1.18
CA ASP A 207 24.83 -23.15 -0.32
C ASP A 207 23.77 -22.04 -0.24
N MET A 208 22.51 -22.42 -0.44
CA MET A 208 21.37 -21.51 -0.51
C MET A 208 20.68 -21.39 0.84
N SER A 209 20.29 -20.18 1.22
CA SER A 209 19.46 -19.91 2.40
C SER A 209 18.59 -18.66 2.21
N ALA A 210 17.65 -18.43 3.11
CA ALA A 210 16.88 -17.19 3.20
C ALA A 210 16.88 -16.69 4.64
N ASP A 211 16.79 -15.37 4.79
CA ASP A 211 16.48 -14.68 6.03
C ASP A 211 15.31 -13.74 5.73
N LEU A 212 14.14 -14.09 6.24
CA LEU A 212 12.88 -13.39 5.98
C LEU A 212 12.33 -12.84 7.29
N ASN A 213 11.53 -11.78 7.20
CA ASN A 213 10.83 -11.25 8.35
C ASN A 213 9.97 -12.35 8.99
N THR A 214 9.98 -12.36 10.32
CA THR A 214 9.24 -13.35 11.12
C THR A 214 7.81 -12.85 11.30
N LEU A 215 6.97 -13.03 10.28
CA LEU A 215 5.54 -13.21 10.57
C LEU A 215 5.40 -14.55 11.31
N GLU A 216 4.49 -14.68 12.28
CA GLU A 216 4.24 -15.95 12.99
C GLU A 216 3.51 -16.99 12.10
N LEU A 217 3.94 -17.09 10.83
CA LEU A 217 3.38 -17.97 9.80
C LEU A 217 4.11 -19.32 9.78
N ASP A 218 3.36 -20.39 9.55
CA ASP A 218 3.93 -21.70 9.19
C ASP A 218 4.40 -21.69 7.72
N LEU A 219 5.61 -21.17 7.52
CA LEU A 219 6.22 -20.91 6.22
C LEU A 219 7.40 -21.85 5.93
N ASP A 220 7.30 -22.62 4.86
CA ASP A 220 8.42 -23.41 4.32
C ASP A 220 9.06 -22.72 3.10
N VAL A 221 10.38 -22.55 3.15
CA VAL A 221 11.19 -22.07 2.03
C VAL A 221 12.16 -23.16 1.58
N GLU A 222 11.93 -23.74 0.40
CA GLU A 222 12.76 -24.80 -0.19
C GLU A 222 13.59 -24.26 -1.37
N PHE A 223 14.87 -24.62 -1.40
CA PHE A 223 15.76 -24.39 -2.53
C PHE A 223 16.04 -25.70 -3.28
N VAL A 224 15.78 -25.72 -4.59
CA VAL A 224 16.00 -26.91 -5.43
C VAL A 224 16.93 -26.58 -6.61
N PRO A 225 18.21 -27.03 -6.57
CA PRO A 225 18.87 -27.69 -5.44
C PRO A 225 19.27 -26.68 -4.34
N SER A 226 19.43 -27.16 -3.10
CA SER A 226 19.86 -26.35 -1.94
C SER A 226 21.37 -26.07 -1.93
N THR A 227 22.16 -26.92 -2.58
CA THR A 227 23.56 -26.66 -2.91
C THR A 227 23.72 -26.72 -4.42
N VAL A 228 24.34 -25.68 -5.01
CA VAL A 228 24.47 -25.53 -6.46
C VAL A 228 25.92 -25.29 -6.86
N THR A 229 26.46 -26.18 -7.69
CA THR A 229 27.75 -25.97 -8.36
C THR A 229 27.53 -25.31 -9.72
N VAL A 230 28.01 -24.09 -9.86
CA VAL A 230 27.97 -23.30 -11.10
C VAL A 230 29.33 -23.41 -11.79
N PRO A 231 29.43 -24.06 -12.97
CA PRO A 231 30.69 -24.12 -13.71
C PRO A 231 31.22 -22.73 -14.05
N ARG A 232 32.52 -22.66 -14.35
CA ARG A 232 33.15 -21.45 -14.90
C ARG A 232 32.38 -20.93 -16.12
N ASN A 233 32.24 -19.61 -16.24
CA ASN A 233 31.56 -18.95 -17.37
C ASN A 233 30.18 -19.56 -17.70
N ALA A 234 29.43 -19.96 -16.68
CA ALA A 234 28.15 -20.62 -16.83
C ALA A 234 27.14 -20.07 -15.83
N ALA A 235 25.89 -20.51 -15.98
CA ALA A 235 24.83 -20.19 -15.05
C ALA A 235 24.05 -21.44 -14.66
N ARG A 236 23.45 -21.42 -13.47
CA ARG A 236 22.56 -22.48 -12.99
C ARG A 236 21.34 -21.88 -12.33
N ASN A 237 20.19 -22.49 -12.57
CA ASN A 237 18.95 -22.12 -11.93
C ASN A 237 18.82 -22.86 -10.60
N VAL A 238 18.31 -22.16 -9.60
CA VAL A 238 17.78 -22.68 -8.36
C VAL A 238 16.29 -22.33 -8.35
N GLN A 239 15.44 -23.31 -8.09
CA GLN A 239 14.03 -23.04 -7.80
C GLN A 239 13.92 -22.67 -6.33
N VAL A 240 13.30 -21.53 -6.06
CA VAL A 240 12.88 -21.09 -4.73
C VAL A 240 11.40 -21.37 -4.63
N ARG A 241 11.02 -22.26 -3.71
CA ARG A 241 9.64 -22.61 -3.43
C ARG A 241 9.24 -22.08 -2.07
N ILE A 242 8.06 -21.50 -2.01
CA ILE A 242 7.45 -21.01 -0.77
C ILE A 242 6.13 -21.74 -0.60
N THR A 243 5.93 -22.33 0.58
CA THR A 243 4.66 -22.94 0.98
C THR A 243 4.19 -22.31 2.27
N ILE A 244 2.94 -21.88 2.30
CA ILE A 244 2.24 -21.54 3.54
C ILE A 244 1.45 -22.79 3.94
N ASN A 245 1.90 -23.46 5.00
CA ASN A 245 1.36 -24.74 5.45
C ASN A 245 0.05 -24.57 6.23
N ASP A 246 -0.10 -23.43 6.91
CA ASP A 246 -1.31 -23.04 7.60
C ASP A 246 -1.89 -21.74 7.00
N PRO A 247 -2.77 -21.84 5.99
CA PRO A 247 -3.40 -20.67 5.39
C PRO A 247 -4.25 -19.86 6.37
N GLN A 248 -4.72 -20.41 7.49
CA GLN A 248 -5.51 -19.67 8.47
C GLN A 248 -4.63 -18.72 9.30
N SER A 249 -3.31 -18.91 9.30
CA SER A 249 -2.37 -17.98 9.91
C SER A 249 -2.15 -16.71 9.09
N LEU A 250 -2.66 -16.67 7.85
CA LEU A 250 -2.51 -15.51 6.99
C LEU A 250 -3.25 -14.29 7.55
N PRO A 251 -2.80 -13.09 7.20
CA PRO A 251 -3.57 -11.88 7.44
C PRO A 251 -4.94 -11.98 6.76
N GLU A 252 -5.97 -11.72 7.56
CA GLU A 252 -7.34 -11.43 7.13
C GLU A 252 -7.57 -9.92 7.13
N VAL A 253 -8.72 -9.49 6.60
CA VAL A 253 -9.18 -8.11 6.74
C VAL A 253 -10.60 -8.10 7.24
N ALA A 254 -10.81 -7.37 8.31
CA ALA A 254 -12.12 -7.05 8.83
C ALA A 254 -12.30 -5.53 8.86
N PHE A 255 -13.56 -5.09 8.87
CA PHE A 255 -13.88 -3.66 8.89
C PHE A 255 -13.26 -2.90 10.07
N ASP A 256 -12.89 -3.58 11.15
CA ASP A 256 -12.30 -3.00 12.37
C ASP A 256 -10.76 -2.93 12.37
N ASP A 257 -10.07 -3.61 11.45
CA ASP A 257 -8.59 -3.64 11.39
C ASP A 257 -7.98 -2.69 10.34
N GLY A 258 -8.80 -2.17 9.42
CA GLY A 258 -8.39 -1.20 8.39
C GLY A 258 -7.48 -1.75 7.29
N GLY A 259 -7.20 -3.06 7.26
CA GLY A 259 -6.49 -3.75 6.19
C GLY A 259 -5.04 -3.34 5.94
N ALA A 260 -4.19 -3.51 6.94
CA ALA A 260 -2.75 -3.29 6.84
C ALA A 260 -2.09 -4.22 5.80
N LEU A 261 -1.16 -3.66 5.01
CA LEU A 261 -0.39 -4.45 4.06
C LEU A 261 0.64 -5.33 4.78
N GLU A 262 0.38 -6.62 4.84
CA GLU A 262 1.36 -7.60 5.30
C GLU A 262 2.17 -8.19 4.14
N SER A 263 3.45 -8.44 4.39
CA SER A 263 4.33 -9.06 3.40
C SER A 263 5.40 -9.92 4.05
N ILE A 264 5.67 -11.06 3.41
CA ILE A 264 6.84 -11.88 3.67
C ILE A 264 7.98 -11.34 2.79
N HIS A 265 9.02 -10.81 3.40
CA HIS A 265 10.14 -10.19 2.70
C HIS A 265 11.46 -10.42 3.41
N GLY A 266 12.55 -10.28 2.67
CA GLY A 266 13.89 -10.39 3.22
C GLY A 266 14.91 -10.70 2.13
N LEU A 267 15.95 -11.44 2.47
CA LEU A 267 17.04 -11.75 1.56
C LEU A 267 17.18 -13.26 1.34
N VAL A 268 17.38 -13.62 0.07
CA VAL A 268 17.92 -14.91 -0.32
C VAL A 268 19.43 -14.79 -0.46
N TYR A 269 20.14 -15.76 0.09
CA TYR A 269 21.60 -15.84 0.08
C TYR A 269 22.09 -17.01 -0.76
N ALA A 270 23.21 -16.82 -1.44
CA ALA A 270 24.06 -17.90 -1.94
C ALA A 270 25.46 -17.73 -1.34
N THR A 271 25.81 -18.57 -0.37
CA THR A 271 27.09 -18.51 0.34
C THR A 271 28.10 -19.46 -0.33
N PRO A 272 29.25 -18.96 -0.84
CA PRO A 272 30.22 -19.84 -1.49
C PRO A 272 30.92 -20.73 -0.46
N GLN A 273 31.00 -22.03 -0.74
CA GLN A 273 31.75 -22.98 0.10
C GLN A 273 33.26 -22.69 0.14
N THR A 274 33.77 -21.97 -0.86
CA THR A 274 35.16 -21.53 -0.92
C THR A 274 35.19 -20.09 -1.43
N PRO A 275 35.18 -19.09 -0.53
CA PRO A 275 35.30 -17.68 -0.90
C PRO A 275 36.60 -17.40 -1.65
N ALA A 276 36.55 -16.48 -2.61
CA ALA A 276 37.71 -16.04 -3.39
C ALA A 276 37.53 -14.59 -3.85
N ALA A 277 38.58 -14.00 -4.44
CA ALA A 277 38.49 -12.64 -4.97
C ALA A 277 37.41 -12.53 -6.07
N GLY A 278 36.38 -11.72 -5.80
CA GLY A 278 35.20 -11.55 -6.65
C GLY A 278 34.11 -12.61 -6.46
N ILE A 279 34.30 -13.55 -5.52
CA ILE A 279 33.37 -14.63 -5.17
C ILE A 279 33.07 -14.54 -3.66
N GLY A 280 32.07 -13.73 -3.31
CA GLY A 280 31.52 -13.60 -1.97
C GLY A 280 30.13 -14.21 -1.85
N THR A 281 29.52 -14.03 -0.68
CA THR A 281 28.09 -14.33 -0.48
C THR A 281 27.26 -13.42 -1.35
N LEU A 282 26.37 -13.99 -2.15
CA LEU A 282 25.44 -13.23 -2.98
C LEU A 282 24.13 -13.01 -2.23
N VAL A 283 23.52 -11.84 -2.40
CA VAL A 283 22.21 -11.50 -1.81
C VAL A 283 21.19 -11.08 -2.87
N THR A 284 19.91 -11.23 -2.58
CA THR A 284 18.84 -10.71 -3.44
C THR A 284 17.55 -10.58 -2.65
N PRO A 285 16.79 -9.49 -2.81
CA PRO A 285 15.50 -9.34 -2.14
C PRO A 285 14.51 -10.41 -2.59
N LEU A 286 13.78 -10.96 -1.63
CA LEU A 286 12.58 -11.74 -1.84
C LEU A 286 11.39 -10.98 -1.27
N LEU A 287 10.28 -10.94 -2.00
CA LEU A 287 9.03 -10.35 -1.56
C LEU A 287 7.86 -11.23 -1.98
N TYR A 288 6.95 -11.45 -1.04
CA TYR A 288 5.68 -12.11 -1.22
C TYR A 288 4.61 -11.37 -0.39
N VAL A 289 3.47 -11.06 -0.99
CA VAL A 289 2.31 -10.45 -0.30
C VAL A 289 1.19 -11.49 -0.31
N PRO A 290 1.20 -12.47 0.62
CA PRO A 290 0.12 -13.43 0.73
C PRO A 290 -1.11 -12.79 1.36
N TYR A 291 -2.27 -13.36 1.06
CA TYR A 291 -3.53 -12.91 1.63
C TYR A 291 -4.48 -14.10 1.69
N GLY A 292 -5.03 -14.40 2.86
CA GLY A 292 -6.03 -15.44 3.00
C GLY A 292 -7.42 -14.86 2.72
N LEU A 293 -8.33 -15.68 2.18
CA LEU A 293 -9.70 -15.25 1.90
C LEU A 293 -10.72 -15.94 2.80
N SER A 294 -11.79 -15.25 3.18
CA SER A 294 -13.05 -15.88 3.61
C SER A 294 -13.88 -16.39 2.43
N ASP A 295 -13.74 -15.80 1.23
CA ASP A 295 -14.48 -16.21 0.01
C ASP A 295 -15.98 -16.38 0.29
N ILE A 296 -16.56 -15.36 0.93
CA ILE A 296 -17.98 -15.27 1.22
C ILE A 296 -18.75 -15.02 -0.09
N GLN A 297 -19.80 -15.80 -0.30
CA GLN A 297 -20.59 -15.82 -1.52
C GLN A 297 -22.06 -15.76 -1.22
N ALA A 298 -22.75 -14.84 -1.91
CA ALA A 298 -24.19 -14.91 -2.04
C ALA A 298 -24.58 -16.03 -3.03
N ALA A 299 -24.66 -17.25 -2.51
CA ALA A 299 -24.91 -18.46 -3.26
C ALA A 299 -26.34 -18.56 -3.82
N GLY A 300 -26.47 -19.21 -4.99
CA GLY A 300 -27.77 -19.45 -5.62
C GLY A 300 -28.33 -18.25 -6.39
N ILE A 301 -27.55 -17.17 -6.50
CA ILE A 301 -27.90 -15.95 -7.24
C ILE A 301 -27.23 -15.98 -8.60
N GLY A 302 -27.83 -16.74 -9.54
CA GLY A 302 -27.47 -16.62 -10.96
C GLY A 302 -27.94 -15.27 -11.55
N PRO A 303 -27.48 -14.87 -12.75
CA PRO A 303 -27.84 -13.60 -13.41
C PRO A 303 -29.35 -13.40 -13.67
N ASN A 304 -30.14 -14.46 -13.49
CA ASN A 304 -31.60 -14.45 -13.63
C ASN A 304 -32.34 -14.51 -12.28
N THR A 305 -31.63 -14.69 -11.17
CA THR A 305 -32.19 -14.75 -9.81
C THR A 305 -32.50 -13.35 -9.38
N ARG A 306 -33.76 -13.11 -9.01
CA ARG A 306 -34.23 -11.79 -8.63
C ARG A 306 -35.24 -11.92 -7.53
N LEU A 307 -35.13 -11.06 -6.53
CA LEU A 307 -36.11 -10.98 -5.47
C LEU A 307 -37.31 -10.17 -5.98
N GLU A 308 -38.51 -10.73 -5.86
CA GLU A 308 -39.74 -10.11 -6.38
C GLU A 308 -40.48 -9.36 -5.26
N ALA A 309 -40.96 -8.15 -5.58
CA ALA A 309 -41.97 -7.44 -4.80
C ALA A 309 -43.40 -7.71 -5.36
N PRO A 310 -44.48 -7.78 -4.54
CA PRO A 310 -44.54 -7.52 -3.11
C PRO A 310 -44.55 -8.84 -2.34
N VAL A 311 -43.53 -9.08 -1.53
CA VAL A 311 -43.55 -10.21 -0.61
C VAL A 311 -43.43 -9.61 0.79
N SER A 312 -44.55 -9.48 1.49
CA SER A 312 -44.61 -9.05 2.90
C SER A 312 -44.06 -10.12 3.87
N THR A 313 -43.16 -10.97 3.41
CA THR A 313 -42.50 -12.01 4.18
C THR A 313 -41.01 -11.98 3.85
N VAL A 314 -40.19 -11.85 4.88
CA VAL A 314 -38.72 -11.91 4.83
C VAL A 314 -38.22 -12.88 3.75
N THR A 315 -37.55 -12.34 2.74
CA THR A 315 -36.77 -13.14 1.78
C THR A 315 -35.42 -13.47 2.40
N HIS A 316 -34.71 -14.47 1.88
CA HIS A 316 -33.38 -14.79 2.40
C HIS A 316 -32.35 -14.80 1.27
N ILE A 317 -31.18 -14.24 1.53
CA ILE A 317 -29.98 -14.43 0.71
C ILE A 317 -29.22 -15.61 1.32
N LYS A 318 -28.89 -16.61 0.51
CA LYS A 318 -28.06 -17.72 1.00
C LYS A 318 -26.61 -17.28 0.93
N MET A 319 -25.95 -17.14 2.06
CA MET A 319 -24.52 -16.87 2.15
C MET A 319 -23.75 -18.18 2.37
N VAL A 320 -22.56 -18.30 1.81
CA VAL A 320 -21.64 -19.44 1.97
C VAL A 320 -20.21 -18.89 2.13
N ASN A 321 -19.46 -19.36 3.11
CA ASN A 321 -18.02 -19.10 3.24
C ASN A 321 -17.28 -20.34 2.72
N SER A 322 -16.51 -20.20 1.63
CA SER A 322 -15.68 -21.28 1.06
C SER A 322 -14.17 -21.06 1.22
N GLY A 323 -13.77 -20.06 2.00
CA GLY A 323 -12.39 -19.69 2.22
C GLY A 323 -11.73 -20.41 3.38
N VAL A 324 -10.59 -19.86 3.78
CA VAL A 324 -9.75 -20.34 4.89
C VAL A 324 -9.94 -19.50 6.16
N HIS A 325 -10.44 -18.27 6.01
CA HIS A 325 -10.70 -17.34 7.10
C HIS A 325 -12.16 -17.29 7.51
N TYR A 326 -12.35 -16.94 8.78
CA TYR A 326 -13.57 -16.31 9.24
C TYR A 326 -13.69 -14.94 8.57
N GLY A 327 -14.83 -14.62 7.99
CA GLY A 327 -15.03 -13.38 7.25
C GLY A 327 -16.15 -12.54 7.82
N THR A 328 -16.18 -11.28 7.38
CA THR A 328 -17.26 -10.34 7.66
C THR A 328 -18.08 -10.09 6.41
N TYR A 329 -19.37 -9.82 6.58
CA TYR A 329 -20.18 -9.28 5.51
C TYR A 329 -21.13 -8.22 6.02
N ASP A 330 -21.50 -7.30 5.14
CA ASP A 330 -22.55 -6.31 5.39
C ASP A 330 -23.39 -6.12 4.12
N THR A 331 -24.57 -5.54 4.28
CA THR A 331 -25.52 -5.32 3.18
C THR A 331 -25.83 -3.86 2.98
N TYR A 332 -25.73 -3.44 1.73
CA TYR A 332 -26.00 -2.09 1.30
C TYR A 332 -27.18 -2.06 0.34
N GLN A 333 -27.95 -0.98 0.33
CA GLN A 333 -28.83 -0.72 -0.81
C GLN A 333 -27.96 -0.43 -2.02
N TRP A 334 -28.01 -1.30 -3.02
CA TRP A 334 -27.30 -1.09 -4.28
C TRP A 334 -27.99 0.02 -5.07
N ALA A 335 -27.31 1.15 -5.20
CA ALA A 335 -27.87 2.38 -5.77
C ALA A 335 -27.35 2.66 -7.18
N ILE A 336 -26.05 2.41 -7.42
CA ILE A 336 -25.38 2.75 -8.67
C ILE A 336 -24.61 1.54 -9.19
N THR A 337 -24.61 1.36 -10.50
CA THR A 337 -23.72 0.43 -11.20
C THR A 337 -23.08 1.18 -12.36
N ASP A 338 -21.81 0.92 -12.60
CA ASP A 338 -21.01 1.63 -13.58
C ASP A 338 -20.29 0.65 -14.53
N PRO A 339 -20.21 0.92 -15.85
CA PRO A 339 -19.54 0.02 -16.79
C PRO A 339 -18.02 0.14 -16.70
N MET A 340 -17.30 -0.97 -16.88
CA MET A 340 -15.84 -0.93 -17.04
C MET A 340 -15.47 -0.07 -18.25
N ASP A 341 -14.94 1.13 -18.04
CA ASP A 341 -14.62 2.07 -19.11
C ASP A 341 -13.25 2.76 -18.96
N THR A 342 -12.58 2.56 -17.83
CA THR A 342 -11.15 2.83 -17.65
C THR A 342 -10.31 1.55 -17.65
N TRP A 343 -9.03 1.67 -18.00
CA TRP A 343 -8.09 0.52 -18.09
C TRP A 343 -6.76 0.80 -17.40
N ASP A 344 -6.66 1.94 -16.71
CA ASP A 344 -5.45 2.36 -16.01
C ASP A 344 -5.59 2.00 -14.53
N THR A 345 -4.79 1.04 -14.07
CA THR A 345 -4.78 0.61 -12.65
C THR A 345 -4.34 1.71 -11.68
N LEU A 346 -3.95 2.87 -12.20
CA LEU A 346 -3.59 4.04 -11.42
C LEU A 346 -4.78 4.97 -11.16
N VAL A 347 -5.96 4.70 -11.72
CA VAL A 347 -7.22 5.39 -11.44
C VAL A 347 -8.23 4.33 -11.01
N PRO A 348 -9.07 4.58 -10.01
CA PRO A 348 -10.09 3.61 -9.63
C PRO A 348 -11.20 3.58 -10.69
N ASP A 349 -11.44 2.39 -11.26
CA ASP A 349 -12.56 2.10 -12.15
C ASP A 349 -13.75 1.66 -11.29
N ILE A 350 -14.66 2.59 -10.99
CA ILE A 350 -15.81 2.34 -10.13
C ILE A 350 -16.72 1.32 -10.81
N ARG A 351 -17.27 0.40 -10.02
CA ARG A 351 -18.10 -0.70 -10.50
C ARG A 351 -19.51 -0.61 -9.95
N ASP A 352 -19.64 -0.40 -8.65
CA ASP A 352 -20.92 -0.28 -7.96
C ASP A 352 -20.80 0.61 -6.74
N VAL A 353 -21.90 1.29 -6.41
CA VAL A 353 -22.03 2.04 -5.16
C VAL A 353 -23.25 1.53 -4.40
N GLY A 354 -22.99 1.08 -3.17
CA GLY A 354 -24.00 0.73 -2.18
C GLY A 354 -24.07 1.80 -1.08
N VAL A 355 -25.26 2.03 -0.54
CA VAL A 355 -25.44 2.93 0.62
C VAL A 355 -26.22 2.22 1.72
N GLN A 356 -25.75 2.36 2.95
CA GLN A 356 -26.46 1.88 4.12
C GLN A 356 -26.60 2.96 5.18
N SER A 357 -27.51 2.72 6.12
CA SER A 357 -27.68 3.56 7.30
C SER A 357 -28.02 2.73 8.51
N PHE A 358 -27.44 3.09 9.66
CA PHE A 358 -27.71 2.40 10.93
C PHE A 358 -27.43 3.31 12.13
N PRO A 359 -28.11 3.08 13.27
CA PRO A 359 -27.87 3.84 14.49
C PRO A 359 -26.54 3.46 15.12
N ILE A 360 -25.71 4.45 15.43
CA ILE A 360 -24.46 4.29 16.20
C ILE A 360 -24.60 4.82 17.64
N GLY A 361 -25.78 5.34 17.98
CA GLY A 361 -26.14 5.80 19.30
C GLY A 361 -27.65 6.01 19.43
N PRO A 362 -28.13 6.51 20.58
CA PRO A 362 -29.56 6.73 20.81
C PRO A 362 -30.17 7.84 19.94
N SER A 363 -29.35 8.69 19.32
CA SER A 363 -29.79 9.85 18.53
C SER A 363 -28.97 10.05 17.24
N ASP A 364 -27.98 9.20 17.00
CA ASP A 364 -26.98 9.40 15.95
C ASP A 364 -27.02 8.20 15.01
N ASP A 365 -27.10 8.50 13.72
CA ASP A 365 -27.17 7.51 12.64
C ASP A 365 -25.99 7.76 11.72
N LEU A 366 -25.37 6.69 11.26
CA LEU A 366 -24.28 6.74 10.30
C LEU A 366 -24.83 6.41 8.92
N ILE A 367 -24.37 7.15 7.91
CA ILE A 367 -24.51 6.75 6.50
C ILE A 367 -23.14 6.25 6.06
N VAL A 368 -23.10 5.11 5.37
CA VAL A 368 -21.86 4.56 4.82
C VAL A 368 -22.05 4.27 3.34
N PHE A 369 -21.17 4.83 2.52
CA PHE A 369 -21.07 4.50 1.10
C PHE A 369 -20.03 3.40 0.92
N ALA A 370 -20.45 2.23 0.43
CA ALA A 370 -19.54 1.21 -0.08
C ALA A 370 -19.32 1.44 -1.57
N ILE A 371 -18.09 1.79 -1.95
CA ILE A 371 -17.69 1.99 -3.34
C ILE A 371 -16.82 0.79 -3.74
N SER A 372 -17.30 -0.01 -4.69
CA SER A 372 -16.52 -1.12 -5.25
C SER A 372 -15.93 -0.74 -6.60
N THR A 373 -14.72 -1.18 -6.90
CA THR A 373 -14.02 -1.01 -8.17
C THR A 373 -13.92 -2.31 -8.96
N TYR A 374 -13.70 -2.23 -10.27
CA TYR A 374 -13.46 -3.41 -11.10
C TYR A 374 -12.12 -4.07 -10.79
N ASP A 375 -11.10 -3.23 -10.59
CA ASP A 375 -9.72 -3.65 -10.34
C ASP A 375 -9.29 -3.38 -8.91
N ARG A 376 -8.35 -4.20 -8.45
CA ARG A 376 -7.68 -4.10 -7.16
C ARG A 376 -6.83 -2.83 -7.07
N ILE A 377 -7.02 -2.03 -6.03
CA ILE A 377 -6.15 -0.91 -5.68
C ILE A 377 -5.14 -1.33 -4.61
N ALA A 378 -3.86 -1.25 -4.94
CA ALA A 378 -2.81 -1.70 -4.04
C ALA A 378 -2.61 -0.81 -2.82
N ASN A 379 -2.84 0.50 -2.97
CA ASN A 379 -2.71 1.50 -1.92
C ASN A 379 -3.82 2.54 -2.08
N GLN A 380 -4.91 2.37 -1.35
CA GLN A 380 -6.10 3.22 -1.48
C GLN A 380 -5.82 4.71 -1.24
N PRO A 381 -5.02 5.13 -0.22
CA PRO A 381 -4.62 6.54 -0.03
C PRO A 381 -3.92 7.22 -1.22
N THR A 382 -3.55 6.50 -2.27
CA THR A 382 -3.06 7.11 -3.53
C THR A 382 -4.19 7.52 -4.49
N MET A 383 -5.43 7.24 -4.10
CA MET A 383 -6.66 7.58 -4.79
C MET A 383 -7.45 8.61 -4.00
N GLU A 384 -8.41 9.22 -4.66
CA GLU A 384 -9.40 10.14 -4.09
C GLU A 384 -10.77 9.77 -4.65
N TYR A 385 -11.81 9.82 -3.81
CA TYR A 385 -13.19 9.56 -4.21
C TYR A 385 -14.08 10.72 -3.76
N ASP A 386 -14.71 11.38 -4.73
CA ASP A 386 -15.60 12.51 -4.51
C ASP A 386 -17.05 12.06 -4.60
N ILE A 387 -17.83 12.32 -3.55
CA ILE A 387 -19.25 11.99 -3.48
C ILE A 387 -20.02 13.31 -3.32
N PRO A 388 -20.41 13.98 -4.43
CA PRO A 388 -21.33 15.10 -4.37
C PRO A 388 -22.70 14.64 -3.83
N ILE A 389 -23.25 15.38 -2.87
CA ILE A 389 -24.55 15.10 -2.24
C ILE A 389 -25.46 16.31 -2.45
N ASP A 390 -26.59 16.09 -3.10
CA ASP A 390 -27.66 17.06 -3.35
C ASP A 390 -28.87 16.69 -2.49
N VAL A 391 -29.24 17.58 -1.55
CA VAL A 391 -30.28 17.31 -0.55
C VAL A 391 -31.62 17.98 -0.88
N ASP A 392 -31.65 18.88 -1.86
CA ASP A 392 -32.85 19.59 -2.30
C ASP A 392 -33.30 19.28 -3.74
N PHE A 393 -32.53 18.44 -4.44
CA PHE A 393 -32.77 17.89 -5.76
C PHE A 393 -32.82 18.94 -6.88
N ASP A 394 -31.96 19.96 -6.79
CA ASP A 394 -31.81 21.02 -7.80
C ASP A 394 -30.68 20.76 -8.82
N ASP A 395 -30.05 19.59 -8.76
CA ASP A 395 -28.88 19.15 -9.55
C ASP A 395 -27.57 19.90 -9.21
N ILE A 396 -27.52 20.61 -8.07
CA ILE A 396 -26.33 21.27 -7.54
C ILE A 396 -25.96 20.63 -6.19
N PRO A 397 -24.74 20.08 -6.04
CA PRO A 397 -24.34 19.51 -4.76
C PRO A 397 -24.28 20.54 -3.63
N ASP A 398 -24.98 20.25 -2.54
CA ASP A 398 -24.97 21.03 -1.29
C ASP A 398 -23.79 20.66 -0.39
N TYR A 399 -23.33 19.42 -0.52
CA TYR A 399 -22.23 18.85 0.27
C TYR A 399 -21.31 18.00 -0.62
N TRP A 400 -20.06 17.86 -0.18
CA TRP A 400 -19.08 16.98 -0.80
C TRP A 400 -18.50 16.07 0.26
N LEU A 401 -18.74 14.77 0.15
CA LEU A 401 -18.04 13.79 0.95
C LEU A 401 -16.84 13.29 0.14
N VAL A 402 -15.64 13.56 0.63
CA VAL A 402 -14.39 13.24 -0.07
C VAL A 402 -13.60 12.22 0.72
N ALA A 403 -13.32 11.06 0.11
CA ALA A 403 -12.38 10.09 0.65
C ALA A 403 -10.98 10.33 0.06
N VAL A 404 -10.04 10.78 0.88
CA VAL A 404 -8.66 11.10 0.46
C VAL A 404 -7.69 10.90 1.62
N ASP A 405 -6.38 10.81 1.34
CA ASP A 405 -5.35 10.71 2.36
C ASP A 405 -5.50 11.81 3.44
N TYR A 406 -5.59 11.37 4.68
CA TYR A 406 -5.87 12.18 5.85
C TYR A 406 -4.74 13.19 6.12
N GLY A 407 -3.49 12.76 5.98
CA GLY A 407 -2.31 13.60 6.14
C GLY A 407 -2.23 14.70 5.08
N LEU A 408 -2.62 14.41 3.83
CA LEU A 408 -2.67 15.43 2.76
C LEU A 408 -3.59 16.59 3.15
N VAL A 409 -4.77 16.29 3.70
CA VAL A 409 -5.75 17.33 4.10
C VAL A 409 -5.31 18.05 5.38
N THR A 410 -4.82 17.31 6.38
CA THR A 410 -4.61 17.86 7.73
C THR A 410 -3.21 18.42 7.97
N ALA A 411 -2.20 17.92 7.26
CA ALA A 411 -0.79 18.27 7.43
C ALA A 411 -0.09 18.72 6.13
N GLY A 412 -0.75 18.59 4.97
CA GLY A 412 -0.20 18.95 3.66
C GLY A 412 0.82 17.93 3.12
N ALA A 413 0.91 16.74 3.71
CA ALA A 413 1.79 15.66 3.29
C ALA A 413 1.14 14.30 3.59
N PRO A 414 1.25 13.30 2.70
CA PRO A 414 0.52 12.06 2.85
C PRO A 414 1.03 11.25 4.05
N ASP A 415 0.11 10.65 4.79
CA ASP A 415 0.41 9.76 5.92
C ASP A 415 0.02 8.29 5.67
N GLY A 416 -0.61 8.00 4.54
CA GLY A 416 -1.03 6.66 4.15
C GLY A 416 -2.31 6.19 4.82
N THR A 417 -3.09 7.08 5.44
CA THR A 417 -4.39 6.77 6.04
C THR A 417 -5.50 7.42 5.22
N MET A 418 -6.53 6.67 4.82
CA MET A 418 -7.68 7.25 4.12
C MET A 418 -8.64 7.90 5.13
N GLY A 419 -8.99 9.16 4.92
CA GLY A 419 -10.01 9.86 5.69
C GLY A 419 -11.24 10.15 4.82
N ALA A 420 -12.42 10.17 5.44
CA ALA A 420 -13.66 10.64 4.85
C ALA A 420 -13.98 12.05 5.40
N PHE A 421 -14.03 13.04 4.52
CA PHE A 421 -14.20 14.45 4.87
C PHE A 421 -15.49 14.97 4.27
N LEU A 422 -16.44 15.40 5.12
CA LEU A 422 -17.64 16.08 4.65
C LEU A 422 -17.37 17.59 4.59
N PHE A 423 -17.50 18.17 3.41
CA PHE A 423 -17.40 19.61 3.17
C PHE A 423 -18.77 20.21 2.87
N ASN A 424 -18.89 21.53 3.11
CA ASN A 424 -19.95 22.32 2.51
C ASN A 424 -19.71 22.54 1.00
N SER A 425 -20.75 22.97 0.28
CA SER A 425 -20.74 23.11 -1.19
C SER A 425 -19.59 23.93 -1.80
N ASP A 426 -19.01 24.88 -1.07
CA ASP A 426 -17.91 25.73 -1.53
C ASP A 426 -16.53 25.34 -0.97
N PHE A 427 -16.43 24.21 -0.27
CA PHE A 427 -15.21 23.71 0.40
C PHE A 427 -14.60 24.70 1.41
N SER A 428 -15.35 25.69 1.89
CA SER A 428 -14.86 26.66 2.87
C SER A 428 -14.78 26.11 4.29
N ALA A 429 -15.45 24.99 4.57
CA ALA A 429 -15.44 24.33 5.87
C ALA A 429 -15.52 22.80 5.75
N ILE A 430 -14.72 22.13 6.60
CA ILE A 430 -14.92 20.71 6.94
C ILE A 430 -15.99 20.65 8.03
N ILE A 431 -17.06 19.92 7.77
CA ILE A 431 -18.20 19.71 8.66
C ILE A 431 -17.96 18.48 9.54
N ASP A 432 -17.43 17.41 8.96
CA ASP A 432 -17.24 16.12 9.63
C ASP A 432 -16.01 15.41 9.08
N VAL A 433 -15.39 14.57 9.91
CA VAL A 433 -14.21 13.77 9.54
C VAL A 433 -14.26 12.41 10.19
N TRP A 434 -14.06 11.38 9.38
CA TRP A 434 -13.94 9.99 9.81
C TRP A 434 -12.72 9.31 9.23
N ALA A 435 -12.29 8.22 9.85
CA ALA A 435 -11.45 7.25 9.15
C ALA A 435 -12.32 6.52 8.13
N ALA A 436 -11.87 6.47 6.87
CA ALA A 436 -12.50 5.63 5.86
C ALA A 436 -11.90 4.22 5.94
N PHE A 437 -12.72 3.20 5.70
CA PHE A 437 -12.21 1.84 5.54
C PHE A 437 -11.67 1.70 4.10
N ALA A 438 -10.38 1.47 3.96
CA ALA A 438 -9.71 1.49 2.66
C ALA A 438 -8.51 0.53 2.63
N PRO A 439 -8.76 -0.79 2.63
CA PRO A 439 -7.73 -1.80 2.82
C PRO A 439 -6.74 -1.83 1.65
N SER A 440 -5.47 -2.09 1.96
CA SER A 440 -4.46 -2.29 0.93
C SER A 440 -4.76 -3.55 0.13
N ASN A 441 -4.66 -3.47 -1.20
CA ASN A 441 -5.00 -4.55 -2.12
C ASN A 441 -6.49 -4.94 -2.14
N GLY A 442 -7.38 -4.11 -1.60
CA GLY A 442 -8.82 -4.27 -1.79
C GLY A 442 -9.33 -3.61 -3.07
N SER A 443 -10.61 -3.80 -3.33
CA SER A 443 -11.40 -3.13 -4.36
C SER A 443 -12.66 -2.45 -3.80
N VAL A 444 -12.94 -2.62 -2.51
CA VAL A 444 -13.99 -1.89 -1.81
C VAL A 444 -13.38 -0.89 -0.84
N ILE A 445 -13.98 0.30 -0.81
CA ILE A 445 -13.79 1.27 0.27
C ILE A 445 -15.14 1.61 0.90
N GLU A 446 -15.11 1.97 2.18
CA GLU A 446 -16.28 2.50 2.89
C GLU A 446 -16.05 3.92 3.38
N VAL A 447 -16.96 4.81 3.00
CA VAL A 447 -16.87 6.24 3.25
C VAL A 447 -18.04 6.67 4.13
N PRO A 448 -17.82 6.81 5.46
CA PRO A 448 -18.87 7.15 6.39
C PRO A 448 -19.09 8.67 6.54
N LEU A 449 -20.32 9.06 6.93
CA LEU A 449 -20.64 10.38 7.49
C LEU A 449 -21.75 10.29 8.55
N TYR A 450 -21.83 11.26 9.46
CA TYR A 450 -23.01 11.39 10.33
C TYR A 450 -24.24 11.86 9.55
N ALA A 451 -25.31 11.08 9.56
CA ALA A 451 -26.54 11.38 8.84
C ALA A 451 -27.16 12.73 9.26
N GLN A 452 -27.00 13.09 10.54
CA GLN A 452 -27.54 14.33 11.13
C GLN A 452 -26.85 15.61 10.61
N ASN A 453 -25.73 15.50 9.89
CA ASN A 453 -25.12 16.64 9.22
C ASN A 453 -25.89 17.09 7.97
N LEU A 454 -26.75 16.22 7.43
CA LEU A 454 -27.63 16.54 6.31
C LEU A 454 -28.99 17.07 6.83
N PRO A 455 -29.57 18.10 6.19
CA PRO A 455 -30.81 18.72 6.66
C PRO A 455 -32.07 17.89 6.35
N THR A 456 -31.97 16.93 5.43
CA THR A 456 -33.05 16.04 4.99
C THR A 456 -32.56 14.59 5.02
N SER A 457 -33.51 13.64 5.01
CA SER A 457 -33.16 12.22 5.00
C SER A 457 -32.87 11.66 3.61
N ALA A 458 -33.53 12.21 2.60
CA ALA A 458 -33.37 11.82 1.21
C ALA A 458 -32.40 12.75 0.49
N PHE A 459 -31.53 12.17 -0.34
CA PHE A 459 -30.55 12.90 -1.15
C PHE A 459 -30.24 12.16 -2.45
N ALA A 460 -29.77 12.90 -3.45
CA ALA A 460 -29.14 12.39 -4.65
C ALA A 460 -27.62 12.44 -4.51
N PHE A 461 -26.92 11.52 -5.17
CA PHE A 461 -25.45 11.49 -5.16
C PHE A 461 -24.89 10.82 -6.42
N SER A 462 -23.63 11.07 -6.71
CA SER A 462 -22.81 10.27 -7.64
C SER A 462 -21.44 10.04 -7.01
N VAL A 463 -20.56 9.29 -7.68
CA VAL A 463 -19.19 9.08 -7.21
C VAL A 463 -18.21 9.37 -8.36
N GLY A 464 -17.18 10.17 -8.08
CA GLY A 464 -16.02 10.38 -8.95
C GLY A 464 -14.77 9.76 -8.32
N GLY A 465 -13.93 9.13 -9.13
CA GLY A 465 -12.70 8.47 -8.70
C GLY A 465 -11.46 9.06 -9.38
N PHE A 466 -10.43 9.39 -8.60
CA PHE A 466 -9.24 10.10 -9.08
C PHE A 466 -7.94 9.54 -8.50
N SER A 467 -6.83 9.88 -9.17
CA SER A 467 -5.48 9.61 -8.68
C SER A 467 -4.86 10.86 -8.08
N VAL A 468 -4.35 10.75 -6.85
CA VAL A 468 -3.64 11.87 -6.18
C VAL A 468 -2.16 11.96 -6.57
N VAL A 469 -1.61 10.90 -7.15
CA VAL A 469 -0.17 10.78 -7.49
C VAL A 469 0.13 11.06 -8.96
N GLN A 470 -0.87 10.97 -9.83
CA GLN A 470 -0.78 11.24 -11.26
C GLN A 470 -1.96 12.05 -11.76
N ASN A 471 -1.68 12.97 -12.70
CA ASN A 471 -2.71 13.77 -13.36
C ASN A 471 -3.29 12.99 -14.55
N LEU A 472 -4.18 12.05 -14.26
CA LEU A 472 -4.91 11.22 -15.23
C LEU A 472 -6.40 11.58 -15.24
N PRO A 473 -7.13 11.32 -16.34
CA PRO A 473 -8.59 11.41 -16.31
C PRO A 473 -9.16 10.48 -15.24
N GLY A 474 -10.03 11.02 -14.39
CA GLY A 474 -10.76 10.23 -13.41
C GLY A 474 -11.89 9.40 -14.04
N ASP A 475 -12.55 8.64 -13.19
CA ASP A 475 -13.78 7.92 -13.47
C ASP A 475 -14.97 8.59 -12.77
N GLY A 476 -16.20 8.39 -13.26
CA GLY A 476 -17.37 9.00 -12.65
C GLY A 476 -18.68 8.31 -13.03
N THR A 477 -19.54 8.13 -12.04
CA THR A 477 -20.78 7.37 -12.20
C THR A 477 -21.99 8.22 -12.60
N ASP A 478 -23.06 7.55 -13.00
CA ASP A 478 -24.42 8.11 -12.99
C ASP A 478 -24.89 8.50 -11.56
N VAL A 479 -26.08 9.11 -11.46
CA VAL A 479 -26.68 9.55 -10.20
C VAL A 479 -27.52 8.45 -9.55
N GLY A 480 -27.33 8.24 -8.25
CA GLY A 480 -28.15 7.40 -7.37
C GLY A 480 -28.94 8.22 -6.35
N TYR A 481 -29.87 7.55 -5.67
CA TYR A 481 -30.74 8.16 -4.65
C TYR A 481 -30.78 7.28 -3.40
N PHE A 482 -30.83 7.91 -2.24
CA PHE A 482 -30.97 7.21 -0.96
C PHE A 482 -31.77 8.04 0.04
N ASP A 483 -32.65 7.38 0.80
CA ASP A 483 -33.28 7.94 2.00
C ASP A 483 -32.86 7.11 3.21
N TRP A 484 -32.00 7.70 4.05
CA TRP A 484 -31.39 6.97 5.17
C TRP A 484 -32.39 6.62 6.29
N GLN A 485 -33.56 7.27 6.33
CA GLN A 485 -34.62 6.94 7.28
C GLN A 485 -35.60 5.89 6.73
N ASN A 486 -35.70 5.79 5.40
CA ASN A 486 -36.64 4.89 4.71
C ASN A 486 -35.92 4.14 3.58
N PRO A 487 -34.95 3.26 3.89
CA PRO A 487 -34.24 2.53 2.84
C PRO A 487 -35.20 1.60 2.09
N GLY A 488 -35.01 1.50 0.77
CA GLY A 488 -35.84 0.68 -0.12
C GLY A 488 -35.67 -0.82 0.12
N VAL A 489 -34.50 -1.24 0.59
CA VAL A 489 -34.21 -2.61 1.02
C VAL A 489 -33.56 -2.61 2.40
N SER A 490 -33.63 -3.73 3.13
CA SER A 490 -32.85 -3.87 4.37
C SER A 490 -31.36 -3.70 4.08
N ASN A 491 -30.65 -3.07 5.02
CA ASN A 491 -29.23 -2.76 4.94
C ASN A 491 -28.65 -2.71 6.37
N GLY A 492 -27.32 -2.57 6.51
CA GLY A 492 -26.66 -2.57 7.82
C GLY A 492 -26.78 -3.89 8.57
N ASP A 493 -26.94 -5.00 7.83
CA ASP A 493 -27.04 -6.36 8.37
C ASP A 493 -25.63 -6.98 8.56
N TYR A 494 -24.73 -6.22 9.21
CA TYR A 494 -23.37 -6.62 9.52
C TYR A 494 -23.35 -7.89 10.38
N ASP A 495 -22.64 -8.91 9.91
CA ASP A 495 -22.43 -10.12 10.67
C ASP A 495 -21.16 -10.82 10.19
N TYR A 496 -20.87 -11.95 10.82
CA TYR A 496 -19.69 -12.72 10.56
C TYR A 496 -20.00 -14.15 10.16
N MET A 497 -19.01 -14.81 9.55
CA MET A 497 -19.21 -16.13 9.00
C MET A 497 -17.95 -17.01 9.12
N ASP A 498 -18.06 -18.12 9.85
CA ASP A 498 -16.97 -19.09 9.99
C ASP A 498 -16.70 -19.84 8.65
N PRO A 499 -15.48 -20.36 8.44
CA PRO A 499 -15.19 -21.22 7.30
C PRO A 499 -16.18 -22.38 7.16
N ALA A 500 -16.64 -22.63 5.94
CA ALA A 500 -17.61 -23.67 5.58
C ALA A 500 -19.05 -23.47 6.10
N ASP A 501 -19.36 -22.33 6.73
CA ASP A 501 -20.73 -22.03 7.13
C ASP A 501 -21.67 -21.80 5.94
N VAL A 502 -22.96 -21.91 6.24
CA VAL A 502 -24.05 -21.55 5.35
C VAL A 502 -25.10 -20.80 6.15
N VAL A 503 -25.29 -19.51 5.83
CA VAL A 503 -26.26 -18.65 6.51
C VAL A 503 -27.40 -18.29 5.54
N MET A 504 -28.62 -18.19 6.07
CA MET A 504 -29.75 -17.64 5.34
C MET A 504 -30.00 -16.25 5.89
N LEU A 505 -29.41 -15.23 5.27
CA LEU A 505 -29.48 -13.83 5.68
C LEU A 505 -30.90 -13.30 5.40
N PRO A 506 -31.70 -12.98 6.43
CA PRO A 506 -33.01 -12.40 6.22
C PRO A 506 -32.89 -11.01 5.61
N VAL A 507 -33.65 -10.73 4.55
CA VAL A 507 -33.69 -9.42 3.90
C VAL A 507 -35.13 -8.95 3.66
N GLY A 508 -35.33 -7.63 3.70
CA GLY A 508 -36.62 -6.96 3.57
C GLY A 508 -36.67 -5.99 2.39
N ILE A 509 -37.86 -5.80 1.80
CA ILE A 509 -38.08 -4.85 0.69
C ILE A 509 -39.23 -3.92 1.07
N SER A 510 -38.96 -2.61 1.11
CA SER A 510 -40.01 -1.59 1.05
C SER A 510 -40.27 -1.24 -0.41
N THR A 511 -41.36 -1.78 -0.98
CA THR A 511 -41.59 -1.69 -2.43
C THR A 511 -41.78 -0.25 -2.92
N GLY A 512 -42.41 0.61 -2.12
CA GLY A 512 -42.58 2.03 -2.46
C GLY A 512 -41.24 2.73 -2.48
N ASP A 513 -40.54 2.70 -1.35
CA ASP A 513 -39.26 3.38 -1.18
C ASP A 513 -38.20 2.88 -2.17
N ALA A 514 -38.15 1.55 -2.44
CA ALA A 514 -37.26 0.98 -3.45
C ALA A 514 -37.56 1.47 -4.88
N MET A 515 -38.83 1.69 -5.22
CA MET A 515 -39.21 2.23 -6.53
C MET A 515 -38.89 3.72 -6.62
N ASP A 516 -39.17 4.48 -5.56
CA ASP A 516 -38.96 5.94 -5.52
C ASP A 516 -37.46 6.29 -5.55
N GLN A 517 -36.62 5.49 -4.89
CA GLN A 517 -35.15 5.65 -4.90
C GLN A 517 -34.46 4.93 -6.07
N GLY A 518 -35.18 4.14 -6.87
CA GLY A 518 -34.59 3.37 -7.97
C GLY A 518 -33.62 2.27 -7.52
N ALA A 519 -33.79 1.72 -6.31
CA ALA A 519 -32.91 0.71 -5.74
C ALA A 519 -32.73 -0.51 -6.67
N LEU A 520 -31.47 -0.83 -6.97
CA LEU A 520 -31.10 -1.94 -7.85
C LEU A 520 -31.19 -3.29 -7.13
N GLY A 521 -31.15 -3.27 -5.79
CA GLY A 521 -31.24 -4.43 -4.91
C GLY A 521 -30.27 -4.30 -3.74
N TRP A 522 -29.58 -5.39 -3.39
CA TRP A 522 -28.54 -5.37 -2.36
C TRP A 522 -27.16 -5.46 -3.02
N LEU A 523 -26.20 -4.77 -2.42
CA LEU A 523 -24.78 -5.03 -2.60
C LEU A 523 -24.31 -5.67 -1.29
N VAL A 524 -23.89 -6.94 -1.35
CA VAL A 524 -23.36 -7.64 -0.18
C VAL A 524 -21.85 -7.52 -0.20
N VAL A 525 -21.29 -6.77 0.74
CA VAL A 525 -19.87 -6.47 0.81
C VAL A 525 -19.18 -7.46 1.74
N SER A 526 -18.05 -8.02 1.32
CA SER A 526 -17.18 -8.89 2.10
C SER A 526 -15.73 -8.51 1.78
N VAL A 527 -14.99 -8.01 2.76
CA VAL A 527 -13.78 -7.21 2.50
C VAL A 527 -12.47 -7.98 2.45
N ASP A 528 -12.47 -9.24 2.87
CA ASP A 528 -11.35 -10.17 2.74
C ASP A 528 -11.55 -11.19 1.61
N ASP A 529 -12.42 -10.87 0.65
CA ASP A 529 -12.68 -11.68 -0.54
C ASP A 529 -11.71 -11.39 -1.69
N ALA A 530 -11.84 -12.11 -2.80
CA ALA A 530 -11.01 -11.85 -3.97
C ALA A 530 -11.26 -10.42 -4.49
N ALA A 531 -10.20 -9.62 -4.66
CA ALA A 531 -10.38 -8.23 -5.04
C ALA A 531 -11.02 -8.11 -6.43
N GLY A 532 -11.86 -7.09 -6.58
CA GLY A 532 -12.73 -6.85 -7.71
C GLY A 532 -14.15 -7.36 -7.41
N PRO A 533 -14.82 -8.00 -8.37
CA PRO A 533 -16.24 -8.32 -8.23
C PRO A 533 -16.68 -9.21 -7.07
N ARG A 534 -15.75 -9.89 -6.40
CA ARG A 534 -16.05 -10.85 -5.33
C ARG A 534 -16.15 -10.19 -3.96
N GLU A 535 -15.52 -9.03 -3.74
CA GLU A 535 -15.68 -8.27 -2.49
C GLU A 535 -17.05 -7.58 -2.37
N ALA A 536 -17.84 -7.55 -3.44
CA ALA A 536 -19.16 -6.93 -3.43
C ALA A 536 -20.13 -7.67 -4.39
N ASP A 537 -20.89 -8.61 -3.85
CA ASP A 537 -21.84 -9.42 -4.62
C ASP A 537 -23.14 -8.64 -4.91
N ARG A 538 -23.56 -8.60 -6.19
CA ARG A 538 -24.78 -7.92 -6.64
C ARG A 538 -26.02 -8.80 -6.49
N ILE A 539 -27.02 -8.35 -5.76
CA ILE A 539 -28.30 -9.06 -5.55
C ILE A 539 -29.46 -8.26 -6.14
N PRO A 540 -29.83 -8.49 -7.42
CA PRO A 540 -30.77 -7.62 -8.11
C PRO A 540 -32.22 -7.78 -7.63
N LEU A 541 -32.89 -6.65 -7.44
CA LEU A 541 -34.33 -6.53 -7.23
C LEU A 541 -35.08 -6.51 -8.58
N ARG A 542 -36.28 -7.10 -8.67
CA ARG A 542 -37.20 -6.87 -9.79
C ARG A 542 -38.51 -6.26 -9.29
N ALA A 543 -38.74 -5.00 -9.65
CA ALA A 543 -40.08 -4.41 -9.58
C ALA A 543 -41.02 -5.17 -10.53
N ARG A 544 -42.04 -5.84 -9.97
CA ARG A 544 -43.09 -6.47 -10.79
C ARG A 544 -43.82 -5.37 -11.54
N ARG A 545 -43.78 -5.37 -12.88
CA ARG A 545 -44.65 -4.48 -13.69
C ARG A 545 -46.10 -4.79 -13.31
N VAL A 546 -46.73 -3.91 -12.53
CA VAL A 546 -48.18 -3.94 -12.37
C VAL A 546 -48.72 -3.55 -13.75
N SER A 547 -49.25 -4.52 -14.49
CA SER A 547 -50.03 -4.23 -15.68
C SER A 547 -51.18 -3.32 -15.25
N ARG A 548 -51.13 -2.05 -15.67
CA ARG A 548 -52.31 -1.17 -15.57
C ARG A 548 -53.44 -1.87 -16.32
N ILE A 549 -54.49 -2.25 -15.59
CA ILE A 549 -55.76 -2.77 -16.14
C ILE A 549 -56.48 -1.64 -16.86
#